data_AF-Q9YBA3-F1
#
_entry.id   AF-Q9YBA3-F1
#
_cell.length_a   1.000
_cell.length_b   1.000
_cell.length_c   1.000
_cell.angle_alpha   90.00
_cell.angle_beta   90.00
_cell.angle_gamma   90.00
#
_symmetry.space_group_name_H-M   'P 1'
#
loop_
_entity.id
_entity.type
_entity.pdbx_description
1 polymer ?
#
loop_
_entity_poly.entity_id
_entity_poly.type
_entity_poly.pdbx_seq_one_letter_code
_entity_poly.pdbx_strand_id
1 'polypeptide(L)'
;MPLAPARVHVYAYAGVALLFLAVTIGAFTRAYGAGMGCGPDWPTCNGEIVPFTSDTATLLEYFHRVAAGLGFVLVSYAAYLALKTPGDVSVRLWAMATVVVLVAQIILGAVVVWYHLNPPLSALHTTLAIVTVALATGMAVKLSQSSARS
;
A
#
# COMPACT_ATOMS: atom_id res chain seq x y z
N MET A 1 17.43 -2.56 21.39
CA MET A 1 16.36 -2.04 22.27
C MET A 1 15.03 -2.53 21.70
N PRO A 2 14.29 -3.43 22.38
CA PRO A 2 12.99 -3.85 21.89
C PRO A 2 12.07 -2.61 21.85
N LEU A 3 11.57 -2.26 20.67
CA LEU A 3 10.59 -1.17 20.55
C LEU A 3 9.35 -1.59 21.35
N ALA A 4 8.87 -0.71 22.23
CA ALA A 4 7.65 -0.97 22.98
C ALA A 4 6.48 -1.22 22.00
N PRO A 5 5.61 -2.21 22.26
CA PRO A 5 4.43 -2.52 21.44
C PRO A 5 3.57 -1.28 21.13
N ALA A 6 3.54 -0.33 22.07
CA ALA A 6 2.87 0.97 21.96
C ALA A 6 3.32 1.84 20.80
N ARG A 7 4.48 1.61 20.18
CA ARG A 7 4.93 2.39 19.02
C ARG A 7 4.64 1.68 17.70
N VAL A 8 4.39 0.37 17.70
CA VAL A 8 4.23 -0.42 16.47
C VAL A 8 2.92 -0.08 15.75
N HIS A 9 1.83 0.08 16.50
CA HIS A 9 0.52 0.40 15.92
C HIS A 9 0.50 1.78 15.23
N VAL A 10 1.35 2.72 15.65
CA VAL A 10 1.45 4.05 15.00
C VAL A 10 1.93 3.91 13.55
N TYR A 11 2.96 3.09 13.30
CA TYR A 11 3.42 2.81 11.94
C TYR A 11 2.34 2.12 11.11
N ALA A 12 1.58 1.20 11.71
CA ALA A 12 0.49 0.52 11.04
C ALA A 12 -0.63 1.50 10.62
N TYR A 13 -1.08 2.38 11.52
CA TYR A 13 -2.10 3.38 11.19
C TYR A 13 -1.62 4.42 10.17
N ALA A 14 -0.37 4.88 10.28
CA ALA A 14 0.22 5.77 9.28
C ALA A 14 0.30 5.10 7.90
N GLY A 15 0.70 3.83 7.85
CA GLY A 15 0.70 3.04 6.62
C GLY A 15 -0.70 2.84 6.04
N VAL A 16 -1.70 2.53 6.87
CA VAL A 16 -3.12 2.42 6.46
C VAL A 16 -3.61 3.74 5.85
N ALA A 17 -3.30 4.87 6.47
CA ALA A 17 -3.70 6.18 5.95
C ALA A 17 -3.10 6.45 4.55
N LEU A 18 -1.83 6.10 4.34
CA LEU A 18 -1.16 6.23 3.04
C LEU A 18 -1.71 5.27 1.99
N LEU A 19 -2.00 4.02 2.35
CA LEU A 19 -2.64 3.07 1.44
C LEU A 19 -4.05 3.52 1.06
N PHE A 20 -4.82 4.04 2.02
CA PHE A 20 -6.14 4.61 1.73
C PHE A 20 -6.03 5.82 0.79
N LEU A 21 -5.08 6.72 1.04
CA LEU A 21 -4.79 7.84 0.15
C LEU A 21 -4.41 7.36 -1.26
N ALA A 22 -3.57 6.32 -1.37
CA ALA A 22 -3.20 5.75 -2.66
C ALA A 22 -4.43 5.21 -3.41
N VAL A 23 -5.36 4.54 -2.73
CA VAL A 23 -6.63 4.10 -3.33
C VAL A 23 -7.46 5.28 -3.81
N THR A 24 -7.56 6.35 -3.03
CA THR A 24 -8.29 7.56 -3.42
C THR A 24 -7.66 8.25 -4.64
N ILE A 25 -6.33 8.44 -4.64
CA ILE A 25 -5.62 9.02 -5.78
C ILE A 25 -5.76 8.11 -7.01
N GLY A 26 -5.68 6.79 -6.86
CA GLY A 26 -5.86 5.84 -7.95
C GLY A 26 -7.26 5.91 -8.56
N ALA A 27 -8.30 5.99 -7.73
CA ALA A 27 -9.68 6.19 -8.18
C ALA A 27 -9.85 7.51 -8.94
N PHE A 28 -9.24 8.59 -8.44
CA PHE A 28 -9.25 9.90 -9.10
C PHE A 28 -8.49 9.87 -10.43
N THR A 29 -7.32 9.25 -10.48
CA THR A 29 -6.48 9.07 -11.67
C THR A 29 -7.27 8.35 -12.77
N ARG A 30 -7.99 7.27 -12.42
CA ARG A 30 -8.88 6.57 -13.34
C ARG A 30 -10.03 7.45 -13.83
N ALA A 31 -10.69 8.18 -12.93
CA ALA A 31 -11.80 9.06 -13.28
C ALA A 31 -11.37 10.21 -14.21
N TYR A 32 -10.14 10.68 -14.08
CA TYR A 32 -9.53 11.71 -14.91
C TYR A 32 -8.99 11.18 -16.26
N GLY A 33 -9.02 9.85 -16.49
CA GLY A 33 -8.40 9.25 -17.68
C GLY A 33 -6.86 9.26 -17.66
N ALA A 34 -6.25 9.51 -16.50
CA ALA A 34 -4.81 9.68 -16.30
C ALA A 34 -4.07 8.39 -15.93
N GLY A 35 -4.68 7.21 -16.09
CA GLY A 35 -4.12 5.94 -15.61
C GLY A 35 -2.83 5.48 -16.32
N MET A 36 -2.42 6.16 -17.40
CA MET A 36 -1.18 5.90 -18.15
C MET A 36 -0.29 7.17 -18.21
N GLY A 37 -0.39 8.07 -17.24
CA GLY A 37 0.41 9.30 -17.18
C GLY A 37 1.92 9.03 -17.11
N CYS A 38 2.34 7.94 -16.46
CA CYS A 38 3.74 7.50 -16.43
C CYS A 38 4.14 6.62 -17.62
N GLY A 39 3.25 6.43 -18.60
CA GLY A 39 3.47 5.55 -19.74
C GLY A 39 3.54 4.07 -19.33
N PRO A 40 4.24 3.22 -20.11
CA PRO A 40 4.40 1.79 -19.81
C PRO A 40 5.44 1.51 -18.72
N ASP A 41 6.06 2.56 -18.18
CA ASP A 41 7.19 2.43 -17.28
C ASP A 41 6.73 2.05 -15.87
N TRP A 42 7.43 1.09 -15.29
CA TRP A 42 7.32 0.72 -13.89
C TRP A 42 8.62 0.01 -13.48
N PRO A 43 9.30 0.42 -12.39
CA PRO A 43 8.86 1.37 -11.37
C PRO A 43 9.11 2.85 -11.71
N THR A 44 9.89 3.16 -12.76
CA THR A 44 10.10 4.53 -13.25
C THR A 44 8.83 5.12 -13.85
N CYS A 45 8.83 6.43 -14.07
CA CYS A 45 7.75 7.20 -14.69
C CYS A 45 8.35 8.04 -15.82
N ASN A 46 8.07 7.67 -17.08
CA ASN A 46 8.66 8.30 -18.27
C ASN A 46 10.20 8.37 -18.23
N GLY A 47 10.85 7.26 -17.87
CA GLY A 47 12.30 7.14 -17.75
C GLY A 47 12.93 7.72 -16.47
N GLU A 48 12.16 8.40 -15.63
CA GLU A 48 12.65 9.07 -14.41
C GLU A 48 12.09 8.43 -13.13
N ILE A 49 12.82 8.52 -12.02
CA ILE A 49 12.31 8.11 -10.69
C ILE A 49 11.46 9.22 -10.07
N VAL A 50 11.83 10.48 -10.31
CA VAL A 50 11.05 11.67 -9.92
C VAL A 50 10.86 12.50 -11.17
N PRO A 51 9.65 12.49 -11.77
CA PRO A 51 9.44 13.14 -13.05
C PRO A 51 9.47 14.67 -12.89
N PHE A 52 10.29 15.37 -13.68
CA PHE A 52 10.21 16.84 -13.77
C PHE A 52 9.22 17.25 -14.87
N THR A 53 7.94 17.38 -14.50
CA THR A 53 6.85 17.67 -15.45
C THR A 53 5.76 18.53 -14.82
N SER A 54 5.04 19.26 -15.67
CA SER A 54 3.79 19.95 -15.32
C SER A 54 2.54 19.20 -15.83
N ASP A 55 2.72 18.03 -16.45
CA ASP A 55 1.60 17.22 -16.95
C ASP A 55 0.81 16.60 -15.80
N THR A 56 -0.46 16.99 -15.68
CA THR A 56 -1.35 16.57 -14.60
C THR A 56 -1.53 15.05 -14.56
N ALA A 57 -1.59 14.37 -15.72
CA ALA A 57 -1.80 12.93 -15.77
C ALA A 57 -0.59 12.19 -15.17
N THR A 58 0.62 12.58 -15.57
CA THR A 58 1.88 12.07 -15.03
C THR A 58 1.97 12.31 -13.52
N LEU A 59 1.63 13.52 -13.05
CA LEU A 59 1.67 13.86 -11.63
C LEU A 59 0.69 13.00 -10.82
N LEU A 60 -0.54 12.81 -11.29
CA LEU A 60 -1.55 11.99 -10.59
C LEU A 60 -1.08 10.54 -10.43
N GLU A 61 -0.61 9.91 -11.50
CA GLU A 61 -0.11 8.53 -11.44
C GLU A 61 1.14 8.42 -10.57
N TYR A 62 2.07 9.38 -10.70
CA TYR A 62 3.27 9.43 -9.87
C TYR A 62 2.94 9.55 -8.38
N PHE A 63 2.06 10.47 -7.98
CA PHE A 63 1.67 10.63 -6.58
C PHE A 63 0.90 9.42 -6.03
N HIS A 64 0.10 8.74 -6.87
CA HIS A 64 -0.48 7.44 -6.52
C HIS A 64 0.63 6.42 -6.17
N ARG A 65 1.65 6.29 -7.04
CA ARG A 65 2.79 5.37 -6.82
C ARG A 65 3.59 5.71 -5.56
N VAL A 66 3.82 7.00 -5.29
CA VAL A 66 4.51 7.47 -4.07
C VAL A 66 3.72 7.13 -2.81
N ALA A 67 2.42 7.45 -2.78
CA ALA A 67 1.57 7.12 -1.63
C ALA A 67 1.50 5.60 -1.39
N ALA A 68 1.34 4.82 -2.47
CA ALA A 68 1.34 3.36 -2.40
C ALA A 68 2.67 2.80 -1.88
N GLY A 69 3.81 3.32 -2.37
CA GLY A 69 5.15 2.91 -1.93
C GLY A 69 5.44 3.23 -0.47
N LEU A 70 5.09 4.44 0.00
CA LEU A 70 5.26 4.80 1.41
C LEU A 70 4.34 3.97 2.32
N GLY A 71 3.08 3.76 1.90
CA GLY A 71 2.16 2.86 2.60
C GLY A 71 2.68 1.43 2.68
N PHE A 72 3.23 0.91 1.58
CA PHE A 72 3.87 -0.40 1.52
C PHE A 72 4.99 -0.54 2.56
N VAL A 73 5.91 0.43 2.59
CA VAL A 73 7.06 0.42 3.51
C VAL A 73 6.59 0.43 4.97
N LEU A 74 5.68 1.34 5.34
CA LEU A 74 5.22 1.46 6.72
C LEU A 74 4.43 0.23 7.20
N VAL A 75 3.54 -0.31 6.36
CA VAL A 75 2.77 -1.51 6.71
C VAL A 75 3.68 -2.73 6.81
N SER A 76 4.62 -2.89 5.88
CA SER A 76 5.59 -4.00 5.93
C SER A 76 6.52 -3.88 7.14
N TYR A 77 6.94 -2.67 7.50
CA TYR A 77 7.74 -2.42 8.70
C TYR A 77 6.96 -2.73 9.98
N ALA A 78 5.70 -2.30 10.07
CA ALA A 78 4.83 -2.65 11.20
C ALA A 78 4.61 -4.16 11.32
N ALA A 79 4.38 -4.85 10.20
CA ALA A 79 4.24 -6.31 10.15
C ALA A 79 5.55 -7.01 10.59
N TYR A 80 6.70 -6.54 10.12
CA TYR A 80 8.01 -7.06 10.53
C TYR A 80 8.21 -6.95 12.05
N LEU A 81 7.92 -5.78 12.64
CA LEU A 81 8.00 -5.60 14.09
C LEU A 81 7.01 -6.47 14.85
N ALA A 82 5.79 -6.63 14.33
CA ALA A 82 4.77 -7.49 14.91
C ALA A 82 5.20 -8.97 14.94
N LEU A 83 5.88 -9.45 13.90
CA LEU A 83 6.40 -10.81 13.83
C LEU A 83 7.63 -11.03 14.72
N LYS A 84 8.44 -9.98 14.94
CA LYS A 84 9.62 -10.03 15.83
C LYS A 84 9.27 -9.90 17.32
N THR A 85 8.11 -9.34 17.64
CA THR A 85 7.69 -9.16 19.03
C THR A 85 6.95 -10.42 19.51
N PRO A 86 7.20 -10.91 20.74
CA PRO A 86 6.35 -11.93 21.35
C PRO A 86 4.91 -11.39 21.45
N GLY A 87 3.93 -12.17 20.99
CA GLY A 87 2.55 -11.70 20.93
C GLY A 87 1.58 -12.77 20.46
N ASP A 88 0.31 -12.40 20.44
CA ASP A 88 -0.80 -13.27 20.03
C ASP A 88 -0.62 -13.79 18.60
N VAL A 89 -0.87 -15.09 18.40
CA VAL A 89 -0.89 -15.75 17.09
C VAL A 89 -1.82 -15.02 16.11
N SER A 90 -2.91 -14.44 16.59
CA SER A 90 -3.81 -13.63 15.79
C SER A 90 -3.08 -12.47 15.12
N VAL A 91 -2.29 -11.68 15.87
CA VAL A 91 -1.53 -10.54 15.32
C VAL A 91 -0.58 -11.01 14.22
N ARG A 92 0.09 -12.14 14.42
CA ARG A 92 1.01 -12.71 13.42
C ARG A 92 0.30 -13.15 12.16
N LEU A 93 -0.86 -13.79 12.26
CA LEU A 93 -1.66 -14.18 11.10
C LEU A 93 -2.13 -12.96 10.30
N TRP A 94 -2.62 -11.92 10.96
CA TRP A 94 -2.99 -10.66 10.30
C TRP A 94 -1.79 -9.99 9.62
N ALA A 95 -0.63 -9.96 10.27
CA ALA A 95 0.60 -9.42 9.70
C ALA A 95 1.06 -10.20 8.47
N MET A 96 1.10 -11.53 8.53
CA MET A 96 1.48 -12.38 7.39
C MET A 96 0.50 -12.23 6.23
N ALA A 97 -0.81 -12.29 6.50
CA ALA A 97 -1.83 -12.12 5.47
C ALA A 97 -1.72 -10.75 4.77
N THR A 98 -1.52 -9.69 5.56
CA THR A 98 -1.33 -8.33 5.03
C THR A 98 -0.12 -8.27 4.09
N VAL A 99 1.04 -8.80 4.50
CA VAL A 99 2.26 -8.76 3.68
C VAL A 99 2.10 -9.56 2.39
N VAL A 100 1.49 -10.76 2.45
CA VAL A 100 1.26 -11.60 1.25
C VAL A 100 0.39 -10.86 0.23
N VAL A 101 -0.74 -10.30 0.68
CA VAL A 101 -1.66 -9.56 -0.19
C VAL A 101 -1.02 -8.29 -0.72
N LEU A 102 -0.24 -7.60 0.10
CA LEU A 102 0.46 -6.37 -0.26
C LEU A 102 1.55 -6.61 -1.33
N VAL A 103 2.28 -7.73 -1.26
CA VAL A 103 3.23 -8.13 -2.32
C VAL A 103 2.48 -8.44 -3.62
N ALA A 104 1.37 -9.18 -3.54
CA ALA A 104 0.52 -9.44 -4.70
C ALA A 104 -0.01 -8.13 -5.32
N GLN A 105 -0.33 -7.12 -4.50
CA GLN A 105 -0.79 -5.81 -4.95
C GLN A 105 0.25 -5.06 -5.80
N ILE A 106 1.52 -5.07 -5.38
CA ILE A 106 2.62 -4.45 -6.14
C ILE A 106 2.80 -5.11 -7.50
N ILE A 107 2.85 -6.45 -7.51
CA ILE A 107 3.01 -7.23 -8.74
C ILE A 107 1.83 -6.96 -9.69
N LEU A 108 0.60 -7.02 -9.16
CA LEU A 108 -0.60 -6.77 -9.95
C LEU A 108 -0.66 -5.32 -10.47
N GLY A 109 -0.19 -4.35 -9.70
CA GLY A 109 -0.07 -2.95 -10.14
C GLY A 109 0.85 -2.79 -11.36
N ALA A 110 2.04 -3.42 -11.31
CA ALA A 110 2.96 -3.45 -12.46
C ALA A 110 2.31 -4.12 -13.68
N VAL A 111 1.64 -5.26 -13.47
CA VAL A 111 0.91 -5.98 -14.53
C VAL A 111 -0.20 -5.12 -15.15
N VAL A 112 -0.95 -4.35 -14.36
CA VAL A 112 -1.98 -3.43 -14.89
C VAL A 112 -1.37 -2.40 -15.86
N VAL A 113 -0.20 -1.84 -15.54
CA VAL A 113 0.52 -0.89 -16.41
C VAL A 113 0.98 -1.58 -17.69
N TRP A 114 1.67 -2.72 -17.59
CA TRP A 114 2.18 -3.44 -18.77
C TRP A 114 1.07 -3.94 -19.71
N TYR A 115 -0.10 -4.23 -19.17
CA TYR A 115 -1.29 -4.61 -19.94
C TYR A 115 -2.23 -3.43 -20.24
N HIS A 116 -1.71 -2.19 -20.20
CA HIS A 116 -2.39 -0.98 -20.68
C HIS A 116 -3.79 -0.81 -20.07
N LEU A 117 -3.89 -0.95 -18.75
CA LEU A 117 -5.13 -0.78 -17.99
C LEU A 117 -6.26 -1.74 -18.39
N ASN A 118 -5.92 -2.97 -18.80
CA ASN A 118 -6.89 -4.02 -19.07
C ASN A 118 -8.01 -4.05 -18.00
N PRO A 119 -9.31 -3.95 -18.36
CA PRO A 119 -10.35 -3.66 -17.38
C PRO A 119 -10.51 -4.72 -16.28
N PRO A 120 -10.51 -6.04 -16.59
CA PRO A 120 -10.45 -7.09 -15.56
C PRO A 120 -9.26 -6.96 -14.59
N LEU A 121 -8.05 -6.73 -15.10
CA LEU A 121 -6.85 -6.58 -14.27
C LEU A 121 -6.94 -5.34 -13.36
N SER A 122 -7.41 -4.22 -13.90
CA SER A 122 -7.61 -2.98 -13.14
C SER A 122 -8.69 -3.12 -12.05
N ALA A 123 -9.76 -3.85 -12.34
CA ALA A 123 -10.81 -4.16 -11.37
C ALA A 123 -10.26 -5.05 -10.24
N LEU A 124 -9.54 -6.13 -10.59
CA LEU A 124 -8.91 -7.01 -9.63
C LEU A 124 -7.91 -6.26 -8.74
N HIS A 125 -7.09 -5.38 -9.34
CA HIS A 125 -6.14 -4.54 -8.61
C HIS A 125 -6.85 -3.64 -7.59
N THR A 126 -7.96 -3.02 -7.98
CA THR A 126 -8.75 -2.16 -7.10
C THR A 126 -9.38 -2.96 -5.96
N THR A 127 -9.96 -4.12 -6.25
CA THR A 127 -10.53 -5.02 -5.22
C THR A 127 -9.47 -5.47 -4.23
N LEU A 128 -8.31 -5.89 -4.72
CA LEU A 128 -7.21 -6.36 -3.87
C LEU A 128 -6.61 -5.22 -3.03
N ALA A 129 -6.58 -3.98 -3.54
CA ALA A 129 -6.21 -2.80 -2.77
C ALA A 129 -7.15 -2.57 -1.57
N ILE A 130 -8.47 -2.67 -1.76
CA ILE A 130 -9.45 -2.52 -0.68
C ILE A 130 -9.25 -3.62 0.38
N VAL A 131 -9.04 -4.87 -0.05
CA VAL A 131 -8.71 -5.98 0.85
C VAL A 131 -7.41 -5.71 1.61
N THR A 132 -6.39 -5.16 0.96
CA THR A 132 -5.12 -4.78 1.60
C THR A 132 -5.34 -3.76 2.71
N VAL A 133 -6.13 -2.70 2.45
CA VAL A 133 -6.46 -1.68 3.46
C VAL A 133 -7.21 -2.30 4.63
N ALA A 134 -8.18 -3.18 4.37
CA ALA A 134 -8.93 -3.87 5.41
C ALA A 134 -8.04 -4.77 6.30
N LEU A 135 -7.14 -5.55 5.68
CA LEU A 135 -6.18 -6.40 6.38
C LEU A 135 -5.20 -5.58 7.23
N ALA A 136 -4.63 -4.52 6.65
CA ALA A 136 -3.71 -3.62 7.35
C ALA A 136 -4.41 -2.91 8.53
N THR A 137 -5.68 -2.54 8.37
CA THR A 137 -6.50 -1.95 9.45
C THR A 137 -6.76 -2.96 10.56
N GLY A 138 -7.13 -4.20 10.22
CA GLY A 138 -7.31 -5.28 11.19
C GLY A 138 -6.04 -5.57 11.99
N MET A 139 -4.89 -5.59 11.30
CA MET A 139 -3.58 -5.68 11.95
C MET A 139 -3.33 -4.51 12.90
N ALA A 140 -3.57 -3.27 12.48
CA ALA A 140 -3.36 -2.07 13.29
C ALA A 140 -4.21 -2.08 14.57
N VAL A 141 -5.49 -2.48 14.46
CA VAL A 141 -6.41 -2.61 15.61
C VAL A 141 -5.95 -3.71 16.57
N LYS A 142 -5.51 -4.86 16.06
CA LYS A 142 -4.99 -5.94 16.92
C LYS A 142 -3.72 -5.51 17.65
N LEU A 143 -2.83 -4.77 16.99
CA LEU A 143 -1.63 -4.22 17.61
C LEU A 143 -1.95 -3.18 18.70
N SER A 144 -2.93 -2.31 18.49
CA SER A 144 -3.32 -1.31 19.51
C SER A 144 -3.97 -1.96 20.73
N GLN A 145 -4.82 -2.98 20.53
CA GLN A 145 -5.40 -3.77 21.62
C GLN A 145 -4.34 -4.53 22.42
N SER A 146 -3.34 -5.11 21.75
CA SER A 146 -2.23 -5.80 22.44
C SER A 146 -1.43 -4.84 23.30
N SER A 147 -1.22 -3.60 22.85
CA SER A 147 -0.51 -2.58 23.63
C SER A 147 -1.29 -2.08 24.84
N ALA A 148 -2.63 -2.12 24.80
CA ALA A 148 -3.47 -1.71 25.93
C ALA A 148 -3.55 -2.77 27.04
N ARG A 149 -3.15 -4.01 26.76
CA ARG A 149 -3.19 -5.15 27.69
C ARG A 149 -1.85 -5.43 28.40
N SER A 150 -0.76 -4.85 27.91
CA SER A 150 0.60 -4.96 28.46
C SER A 150 0.91 -3.81 29.40
#